data_AF-A0A7S1INU3-F1
#
_entry.id   AF-A0A7S1INU3-F1
#
_cell.length_a   1.000
_cell.length_b   1.000
_cell.length_c   1.000
_cell.angle_alpha   90.00
_cell.angle_beta   90.00
_cell.angle_gamma   90.00
#
_symmetry.space_group_name_H-M   'P 1'
#
loop_
_entity.id
_entity.type
_entity.pdbx_description
1 polymer ?
#
loop_
_entity_poly.entity_id
_entity_poly.type
_entity_poly.pdbx_seq_one_letter_code
_entity_poly.pdbx_strand_id
1 'polypeptide(L)'
;TAASEKSQGAGVAADADAKWMEIMGELAECERAKEEKAAALAAQTDQEKLLTSLTVFSIPVFATAFILQAYFFGTPLAGIMARKGWLFAHVVSGMLFGGIVIFSTLYEGLVILQGNPDTKRWWFERVPAVDGVVALPAVFLSIASGVCLSQVNFGSLYAAPKFVHFALEMLLIFVAFWATMDTRTQPIAKANCEEDWKVYMLTGKKPDELRPVLKTRLWVNAVSSGLVIVIYWIMCTKPNFKLEDLFM
;
A
#
# COMPACT_ATOMS: atom_id res chain seq x y z
N THR A 1 -68.09 -43.21 -11.70
CA THR A 1 -66.61 -43.30 -11.70
C THR A 1 -65.93 -42.18 -12.47
N ALA A 2 -66.43 -41.71 -13.63
CA ALA A 2 -65.80 -40.61 -14.39
C ALA A 2 -65.86 -39.18 -13.79
N ALA A 3 -66.70 -38.92 -12.78
CA ALA A 3 -66.79 -37.60 -12.12
C ALA A 3 -65.73 -37.39 -11.01
N SER A 4 -65.13 -38.48 -10.51
CA SER A 4 -64.11 -38.44 -9.44
C SER A 4 -62.71 -38.13 -9.97
N GLU A 5 -62.42 -38.45 -11.24
CA GLU A 5 -61.10 -38.22 -11.84
C GLU A 5 -60.90 -36.76 -12.30
N LYS A 6 -61.99 -36.06 -12.66
CA LYS A 6 -61.93 -34.64 -13.05
C LYS A 6 -61.71 -33.70 -11.85
N SER A 7 -62.15 -34.04 -10.65
CA SER A 7 -61.90 -33.20 -9.46
C SER A 7 -60.48 -33.38 -8.90
N GLN A 8 -59.85 -34.55 -9.09
CA GLN A 8 -58.46 -34.79 -8.70
C GLN A 8 -57.44 -34.05 -9.60
N GLY A 9 -57.68 -33.97 -10.91
CA GLY A 9 -56.78 -33.24 -11.83
C GLY A 9 -56.79 -31.71 -11.65
N ALA A 10 -57.92 -31.13 -11.26
CA ALA A 10 -58.05 -29.69 -11.01
C ALA A 10 -57.33 -29.25 -9.72
N GLY A 11 -57.30 -30.10 -8.69
CA GLY A 11 -56.57 -29.84 -7.43
C GLY A 11 -55.05 -29.87 -7.60
N VAL A 12 -54.53 -30.77 -8.44
CA VAL A 12 -53.08 -30.89 -8.72
C VAL A 12 -52.56 -29.71 -9.56
N ALA A 13 -53.37 -29.19 -10.49
CA ALA A 13 -52.99 -28.01 -11.28
C ALA A 13 -52.95 -26.73 -10.43
N ALA A 14 -53.91 -26.55 -9.52
CA ALA A 14 -53.93 -25.40 -8.61
C ALA A 14 -52.77 -25.44 -7.59
N ASP A 15 -52.39 -26.62 -7.11
CA ASP A 15 -51.27 -26.82 -6.19
C ASP A 15 -49.91 -26.60 -6.88
N ALA A 16 -49.79 -27.00 -8.15
CA ALA A 16 -48.61 -26.70 -8.97
C ALA A 16 -48.45 -25.20 -9.25
N ASP A 17 -49.53 -24.48 -9.56
CA ASP A 17 -49.51 -23.02 -9.76
C ASP A 17 -49.13 -22.27 -8.48
N ALA A 18 -49.65 -22.68 -7.32
CA ALA A 18 -49.30 -22.09 -6.04
C ALA A 18 -47.80 -22.25 -5.74
N LYS A 19 -47.26 -23.44 -5.98
CA LYS A 19 -45.84 -23.74 -5.79
C LYS A 19 -44.94 -22.99 -6.78
N TRP A 20 -45.37 -22.80 -8.02
CA TRP A 20 -44.66 -21.97 -8.99
C TRP A 20 -44.61 -20.50 -8.56
N MET A 21 -45.70 -19.96 -8.02
CA MET A 21 -45.73 -18.58 -7.52
C MET A 21 -44.83 -18.38 -6.30
N GLU A 22 -44.72 -19.37 -5.41
CA GLU A 22 -43.77 -19.39 -4.30
C GLU A 22 -42.32 -19.36 -4.80
N ILE A 23 -41.95 -20.25 -5.72
CA ILE A 23 -40.60 -20.31 -6.32
C ILE A 23 -40.24 -19.00 -7.03
N MET A 24 -41.18 -18.42 -7.78
CA MET A 24 -40.96 -17.14 -8.46
C MET A 24 -40.81 -15.98 -7.47
N GLY A 25 -41.52 -16.04 -6.33
CA GLY A 25 -41.34 -15.10 -5.22
C GLY A 25 -39.95 -15.18 -4.62
N GLU A 26 -39.47 -16.38 -4.28
CA GLU A 26 -38.12 -16.61 -3.75
C GLU A 26 -37.03 -16.17 -4.74
N LEU A 27 -37.22 -16.42 -6.04
CA LEU A 27 -36.27 -16.01 -7.07
C LEU A 27 -36.16 -14.48 -7.15
N ALA A 28 -37.30 -13.77 -7.10
CA ALA A 28 -37.34 -12.31 -7.13
C ALA A 28 -36.74 -11.66 -5.87
N GLU A 29 -36.86 -12.32 -4.71
CA GLU A 29 -36.15 -11.91 -3.49
C GLU A 29 -34.65 -12.15 -3.59
N CYS A 30 -34.23 -13.28 -4.17
CA CYS A 30 -32.82 -13.58 -4.42
C CYS A 30 -32.17 -12.59 -5.38
N GLU A 31 -32.87 -12.20 -6.45
CA GLU A 31 -32.40 -11.19 -7.41
C GLU A 31 -32.27 -9.80 -6.76
N ARG A 32 -33.28 -9.36 -6.00
CA ARG A 32 -33.20 -8.10 -5.24
C ARG A 32 -32.04 -8.09 -4.23
N ALA A 33 -31.84 -9.20 -3.50
CA ALA A 33 -30.72 -9.31 -2.57
C ALA A 33 -29.35 -9.26 -3.27
N LYS A 34 -29.25 -9.82 -4.50
CA LYS A 34 -28.04 -9.70 -5.33
C LYS A 34 -27.80 -8.27 -5.77
N GLU A 35 -28.83 -7.56 -6.22
CA GLU A 35 -28.73 -6.16 -6.66
C GLU A 35 -28.35 -5.23 -5.50
N GLU A 36 -28.98 -5.39 -4.33
CA GLU A 36 -28.67 -4.60 -3.14
C GLU A 36 -27.23 -4.82 -2.67
N LYS A 37 -26.77 -6.08 -2.66
CA LYS A 37 -25.38 -6.42 -2.33
C LYS A 37 -24.39 -5.86 -3.35
N ALA A 38 -24.73 -5.86 -4.65
CA ALA A 38 -23.90 -5.28 -5.70
C ALA A 38 -23.80 -3.74 -5.56
N ALA A 39 -24.91 -3.07 -5.24
CA ALA A 39 -24.95 -1.64 -5.00
C ALA A 39 -24.14 -1.24 -3.75
N ALA A 40 -24.27 -2.00 -2.66
CA ALA A 40 -23.47 -1.78 -1.44
C ALA A 40 -21.97 -1.95 -1.70
N LEU A 41 -21.57 -2.98 -2.47
CA LEU A 41 -20.18 -3.21 -2.85
C LEU A 41 -19.63 -2.08 -3.75
N ALA A 42 -20.45 -1.58 -4.69
CA ALA A 42 -20.08 -0.46 -5.55
C ALA A 42 -19.86 0.83 -4.74
N ALA A 43 -20.77 1.15 -3.81
CA ALA A 43 -20.64 2.30 -2.92
C ALA A 43 -19.40 2.22 -2.02
N GLN A 44 -19.10 1.03 -1.49
CA GLN A 44 -17.89 0.79 -0.71
C GLN A 44 -16.62 1.00 -1.54
N THR A 45 -16.62 0.53 -2.79
CA THR A 45 -15.51 0.68 -3.73
C THR A 45 -15.26 2.15 -4.10
N ASP A 46 -16.32 2.94 -4.27
CA ASP A 46 -16.20 4.37 -4.60
C ASP A 46 -15.71 5.19 -3.40
N GLN A 47 -16.15 4.85 -2.18
CA GLN A 47 -15.64 5.47 -0.97
C GLN A 47 -14.15 5.17 -0.76
N GLU A 48 -13.71 3.94 -0.99
CA GLU A 48 -12.29 3.55 -0.93
C GLU A 48 -11.44 4.30 -1.97
N LYS A 49 -11.93 4.45 -3.22
CA LYS A 49 -11.25 5.24 -4.25
C LYS A 49 -11.13 6.70 -3.85
N LEU A 50 -12.19 7.28 -3.29
CA LEU A 50 -12.19 8.68 -2.86
C LEU A 50 -11.20 8.91 -1.71
N LEU A 51 -11.23 8.06 -0.68
CA LEU A 51 -10.25 8.10 0.41
C LEU A 51 -8.82 7.93 -0.10
N THR A 52 -8.58 6.93 -0.96
CA THR A 52 -7.26 6.69 -1.55
C THR A 52 -6.77 7.91 -2.32
N SER A 53 -7.64 8.53 -3.14
CA SER A 53 -7.29 9.74 -3.88
C SER A 53 -6.98 10.93 -2.95
N LEU A 54 -7.81 11.16 -1.92
CA LEU A 54 -7.60 12.20 -0.93
C LEU A 54 -6.27 11.99 -0.22
N THR A 55 -5.97 10.77 0.24
CA THR A 55 -4.72 10.43 0.94
C THR A 55 -3.49 10.62 0.05
N VAL A 56 -3.54 10.15 -1.20
CA VAL A 56 -2.43 10.24 -2.16
C VAL A 56 -2.12 11.69 -2.54
N PHE A 57 -3.11 12.58 -2.63
CA PHE A 57 -2.89 13.99 -2.95
C PHE A 57 -2.62 14.87 -1.73
N SER A 58 -3.31 14.65 -0.62
CA SER A 58 -3.19 15.51 0.56
C SER A 58 -1.87 15.30 1.30
N ILE A 59 -1.39 14.06 1.46
CA ILE A 59 -0.15 13.79 2.19
C ILE A 59 1.06 14.50 1.55
N PRO A 60 1.33 14.40 0.24
CA PRO A 60 2.45 15.10 -0.38
C PRO A 60 2.32 16.62 -0.28
N VAL A 61 1.11 17.17 -0.43
CA VAL A 61 0.86 18.62 -0.31
C VAL A 61 1.16 19.10 1.11
N PHE A 62 0.64 18.41 2.13
CA PHE A 62 0.91 18.75 3.53
C PHE A 62 2.38 18.56 3.90
N ALA A 63 3.01 17.47 3.46
CA ALA A 63 4.43 17.23 3.70
C ALA A 63 5.31 18.31 3.05
N THR A 64 5.00 18.71 1.81
CA THR A 64 5.70 19.78 1.10
C THR A 64 5.52 21.11 1.81
N ALA A 65 4.28 21.47 2.15
CA ALA A 65 3.99 22.70 2.89
C ALA A 65 4.71 22.74 4.25
N PHE A 66 4.74 21.62 4.97
CA PHE A 66 5.45 21.48 6.24
C PHE A 66 6.97 21.66 6.07
N ILE A 67 7.58 21.00 5.08
CA ILE A 67 9.01 21.12 4.80
C ILE A 67 9.36 22.56 4.40
N LEU A 68 8.57 23.18 3.52
CA LEU A 68 8.79 24.57 3.09
C LEU A 68 8.64 25.55 4.26
N GLN A 69 7.61 25.37 5.09
CA GLN A 69 7.42 26.18 6.29
C GLN A 69 8.65 26.04 7.21
N ALA A 70 9.11 24.82 7.47
CA ALA A 70 10.27 24.58 8.31
C ALA A 70 11.59 25.07 7.70
N TYR A 71 11.68 25.11 6.37
CA TYR A 71 12.80 25.64 5.63
C TYR A 71 12.92 27.16 5.83
N PHE A 72 11.85 27.91 5.58
CA PHE A 72 11.88 29.37 5.59
C PHE A 72 11.63 30.00 6.96
N PHE A 73 10.71 29.42 7.76
CA PHE A 73 10.19 30.05 8.98
C PHE A 73 10.42 29.19 10.23
N GLY A 74 10.93 27.98 10.08
CA GLY A 74 10.89 26.97 11.13
C GLY A 74 9.49 26.39 11.34
N THR A 75 9.38 25.42 12.24
CA THR A 75 8.16 24.75 12.65
C THR A 75 7.90 24.96 14.14
N PRO A 76 6.67 25.27 14.56
CA PRO A 76 6.31 25.32 15.97
C PRO A 76 6.41 23.95 16.64
N LEU A 77 6.36 22.86 15.86
CA LEU A 77 6.47 21.50 16.39
C LEU A 77 7.79 21.30 17.13
N ALA A 78 8.88 21.93 16.69
CA ALA A 78 10.20 21.78 17.32
C ALA A 78 10.20 22.10 18.83
N GLY A 79 9.30 22.99 19.29
CA GLY A 79 9.17 23.37 20.70
C GLY A 79 8.41 22.38 21.59
N ILE A 80 7.73 21.38 21.01
CA ILE A 80 6.88 20.44 21.76
C ILE A 80 7.71 19.42 22.56
N MET A 81 8.90 19.07 22.09
CA MET A 81 9.79 18.11 22.75
C MET A 81 11.23 18.63 22.81
N ALA A 82 11.97 18.18 23.82
CA ALA A 82 13.40 18.46 23.92
C ALA A 82 14.19 17.74 22.80
N ARG A 83 15.40 18.24 22.50
CA ARG A 83 16.34 17.67 21.52
C ARG A 83 16.46 16.14 21.59
N LYS A 84 16.57 15.59 22.81
CA LYS A 84 16.72 14.13 23.03
C LYS A 84 15.48 13.35 22.58
N GLY A 85 14.29 13.91 22.80
CA GLY A 85 13.03 13.30 22.36
C GLY A 85 12.92 13.27 20.84
N TRP A 86 13.24 14.39 20.18
CA TRP A 86 13.30 14.44 18.72
C TRP A 86 14.36 13.50 18.14
N LEU A 87 15.53 13.40 18.76
CA LEU A 87 16.58 12.48 18.35
C LEU A 87 16.12 11.03 18.44
N PHE A 88 15.52 10.65 19.56
CA PHE A 88 14.96 9.32 19.75
C PHE A 88 13.89 9.00 18.71
N ALA A 89 12.92 9.90 18.52
CA ALA A 89 11.88 9.75 17.52
C ALA A 89 12.46 9.56 16.12
N HIS A 90 13.45 10.37 15.73
CA HIS A 90 14.08 10.29 14.42
C HIS A 90 14.87 9.00 14.19
N VAL A 91 15.67 8.59 15.18
CA VAL A 91 16.46 7.35 15.06
C VAL A 91 15.54 6.13 14.99
N VAL A 92 14.56 6.02 15.89
CA VAL A 92 13.65 4.87 15.94
C VAL A 92 12.79 4.79 14.69
N SER A 93 12.17 5.91 14.30
CA SER A 93 11.32 5.92 13.11
C SER A 93 12.12 5.72 11.83
N GLY A 94 13.32 6.30 11.73
CA GLY A 94 14.24 6.08 10.62
C GLY A 94 14.67 4.61 10.51
N MET A 95 15.09 3.98 11.62
CA MET A 95 15.43 2.56 11.69
C MET A 95 14.26 1.65 11.32
N LEU A 96 13.06 1.94 11.83
CA LEU A 96 11.87 1.18 11.51
C LEU A 96 11.52 1.28 10.02
N PHE A 97 11.49 2.50 9.48
CA PHE A 97 11.24 2.75 8.06
C PHE A 97 12.26 2.04 7.16
N GLY A 98 13.55 2.27 7.40
CA GLY A 98 14.60 1.70 6.58
C GLY A 98 14.66 0.17 6.67
N GLY A 99 14.47 -0.37 7.88
CA GLY A 99 14.39 -1.80 8.12
C GLY A 99 13.22 -2.45 7.38
N ILE A 100 12.04 -1.83 7.40
CA ILE A 100 10.86 -2.32 6.66
C ILE A 100 11.12 -2.32 5.15
N VAL A 101 11.65 -1.24 4.57
CA VAL A 101 11.91 -1.18 3.13
C VAL A 101 12.85 -2.30 2.68
N ILE A 102 13.94 -2.51 3.41
CA ILE A 102 14.92 -3.57 3.11
C ILE A 102 14.28 -4.95 3.30
N PHE A 103 13.57 -5.16 4.41
CA PHE A 103 12.92 -6.43 4.73
C PHE A 103 11.85 -6.79 3.69
N SER A 104 10.94 -5.88 3.38
CA SER A 104 9.88 -6.06 2.39
C SER A 104 10.47 -6.30 0.99
N THR A 105 11.58 -5.63 0.65
CA THR A 105 12.31 -5.89 -0.61
C THR A 105 12.84 -7.32 -0.68
N LEU A 106 13.54 -7.77 0.35
CA LEU A 106 14.12 -9.12 0.39
C LEU A 106 13.03 -10.19 0.37
N TYR A 107 11.99 -10.02 1.18
CA TYR A 107 10.89 -10.97 1.27
C TYR A 107 10.04 -11.01 0.00
N GLU A 108 9.72 -9.86 -0.61
CA GLU A 108 9.03 -9.86 -1.90
C GLU A 108 9.87 -10.59 -2.95
N GLY A 109 11.19 -10.38 -2.94
CA GLY A 109 12.14 -11.12 -3.77
C GLY A 109 12.01 -12.64 -3.60
N LEU A 110 12.04 -13.11 -2.35
CA LEU A 110 11.88 -14.53 -2.03
C LEU A 110 10.52 -15.07 -2.50
N VAL A 111 9.43 -14.35 -2.23
CA VAL A 111 8.06 -14.74 -2.62
C VAL A 111 7.93 -14.84 -4.14
N ILE A 112 8.48 -13.87 -4.87
CA ILE A 112 8.46 -13.84 -6.33
C ILE A 112 9.24 -15.03 -6.90
N LEU A 113 10.45 -15.29 -6.38
CA LEU A 113 11.37 -16.33 -6.87
C LEU A 113 10.93 -17.75 -6.49
N GLN A 114 10.32 -17.95 -5.31
CA GLN A 114 9.82 -19.27 -4.90
C GLN A 114 8.71 -19.80 -5.82
N GLY A 115 7.98 -18.90 -6.49
CA GLY A 115 7.00 -19.31 -7.49
C GLY A 115 5.71 -19.93 -6.93
N ASN A 116 5.50 -19.93 -5.60
CA ASN A 116 4.28 -20.47 -5.00
C ASN A 116 3.09 -19.49 -5.22
N PRO A 117 2.02 -19.87 -5.95
CA PRO A 117 0.90 -18.98 -6.25
C PRO A 117 0.12 -18.53 -5.00
N ASP A 118 -0.08 -19.40 -4.01
CA ASP A 118 -0.75 -19.05 -2.74
C ASP A 118 0.03 -17.97 -1.99
N THR A 119 1.35 -18.15 -1.85
CA THR A 119 2.22 -17.20 -1.16
C THR A 119 2.29 -15.86 -1.89
N LYS A 120 2.40 -15.87 -3.22
CA LYS A 120 2.38 -14.64 -4.03
C LYS A 120 1.08 -13.87 -3.86
N ARG A 121 -0.05 -14.55 -4.00
CA ARG A 121 -1.38 -13.95 -3.83
C ARG A 121 -1.51 -13.32 -2.45
N TRP A 122 -1.18 -14.07 -1.40
CA TRP A 122 -1.23 -13.57 -0.02
C TRP A 122 -0.35 -12.33 0.17
N TRP A 123 0.88 -12.36 -0.35
CA TRP A 123 1.82 -11.24 -0.25
C TRP A 123 1.25 -9.95 -0.85
N PHE A 124 0.84 -9.99 -2.12
CA PHE A 124 0.33 -8.81 -2.82
C PHE A 124 -1.06 -8.36 -2.36
N GLU A 125 -1.77 -9.19 -1.59
CA GLU A 125 -3.04 -8.82 -0.95
C GLU A 125 -2.82 -8.16 0.42
N ARG A 126 -1.92 -8.70 1.26
CA ARG A 126 -1.87 -8.35 2.69
C ARG A 126 -0.71 -7.43 3.06
N VAL A 127 0.47 -7.63 2.49
CA VAL A 127 1.66 -6.86 2.88
C VAL A 127 1.53 -5.36 2.57
N PRO A 128 0.95 -4.92 1.45
CA PRO A 128 0.76 -3.48 1.21
C PRO A 128 -0.08 -2.79 2.27
N ALA A 129 -1.07 -3.49 2.85
CA ALA A 129 -1.88 -2.94 3.93
C ALA A 129 -1.05 -2.78 5.21
N VAL A 130 -0.18 -3.76 5.51
CA VAL A 130 0.74 -3.70 6.66
C VAL A 130 1.76 -2.58 6.47
N ASP A 131 2.36 -2.47 5.29
CA ASP A 131 3.29 -1.40 4.93
C ASP A 131 2.61 -0.03 5.03
N GLY A 132 1.35 0.09 4.63
CA GLY A 132 0.55 1.30 4.79
C GLY A 132 0.33 1.71 6.26
N VAL A 133 0.24 0.76 7.18
CA VAL A 133 0.02 1.03 8.62
C VAL A 133 1.33 1.25 9.38
N VAL A 134 2.44 0.68 8.94
CA VAL A 134 3.72 0.73 9.67
C VAL A 134 4.75 1.62 8.96
N ALA A 135 4.99 1.41 7.67
CA ALA A 135 6.02 2.13 6.93
C ALA A 135 5.66 3.60 6.72
N LEU A 136 4.40 3.91 6.39
CA LEU A 136 3.96 5.30 6.17
C LEU A 136 4.06 6.16 7.45
N PRO A 137 3.58 5.73 8.63
CA PRO A 137 3.80 6.48 9.85
C PRO A 137 5.29 6.58 10.23
N ALA A 138 6.08 5.53 9.99
CA ALA A 138 7.52 5.54 10.28
C ALA A 138 8.27 6.57 9.41
N VAL A 139 8.01 6.61 8.10
CA VAL A 139 8.65 7.60 7.21
C VAL A 139 8.20 9.02 7.54
N PHE A 140 6.91 9.23 7.82
CA PHE A 140 6.38 10.53 8.21
C PHE A 140 7.04 11.03 9.51
N LEU A 141 7.08 10.17 10.54
CA LEU A 141 7.71 10.51 11.81
C LEU A 141 9.21 10.77 11.65
N SER A 142 9.90 10.03 10.77
CA SER A 142 11.31 10.25 10.44
C SER A 142 11.53 11.64 9.83
N ILE A 143 10.72 12.03 8.84
CA ILE A 143 10.77 13.36 8.22
C ILE A 143 10.48 14.44 9.25
N ALA A 144 9.34 14.34 9.95
CA ALA A 144 8.89 15.36 10.89
C ALA A 144 9.91 15.58 12.02
N SER A 145 10.42 14.49 12.60
CA SER A 145 11.44 14.57 13.66
C SER A 145 12.80 15.04 13.13
N GLY A 146 13.20 14.68 11.90
CA GLY A 146 14.42 15.19 11.27
C GLY A 146 14.38 16.69 11.00
N VAL A 147 13.23 17.19 10.57
CA VAL A 147 12.97 18.62 10.41
C VAL A 147 13.03 19.34 11.77
N CYS A 148 12.35 18.82 12.80
CA CYS A 148 12.41 19.39 14.14
C CYS A 148 13.83 19.39 14.72
N LEU A 149 14.59 18.30 14.53
CA LEU A 149 16.01 18.23 14.90
C LEU A 149 16.87 19.26 14.18
N SER A 150 16.61 19.50 12.91
CA SER A 150 17.35 20.49 12.13
C SER A 150 17.14 21.88 12.72
N GLN A 151 15.91 22.23 13.08
CA GLN A 151 15.63 23.49 13.75
C GLN A 151 16.23 23.59 15.15
N VAL A 152 16.14 22.53 15.96
CA VAL A 152 16.70 22.53 17.32
C VAL A 152 18.22 22.66 17.31
N ASN A 153 18.91 22.08 16.32
CA ASN A 153 20.37 22.11 16.24
C ASN A 153 20.93 23.30 15.44
N PHE A 154 20.20 23.79 14.43
CA PHE A 154 20.71 24.76 13.46
C PHE A 154 19.83 26.02 13.31
N GLY A 155 18.71 26.11 14.03
CA GLY A 155 17.77 27.24 13.97
C GLY A 155 16.73 27.14 12.86
N SER A 156 17.05 26.52 11.72
CA SER A 156 16.10 26.21 10.66
C SER A 156 16.62 25.07 9.78
N LEU A 157 15.75 24.52 8.92
CA LEU A 157 16.20 23.57 7.89
C LEU A 157 17.07 24.27 6.83
N TYR A 158 16.84 25.56 6.52
CA TYR A 158 17.70 26.34 5.63
C TYR A 158 19.15 26.43 6.13
N ALA A 159 19.35 26.62 7.43
CA ALA A 159 20.67 26.73 8.05
C ALA A 159 21.37 25.37 8.30
N ALA A 160 20.71 24.25 7.98
CA ALA A 160 21.26 22.92 8.21
C ALA A 160 22.46 22.63 7.28
N PRO A 161 23.42 21.78 7.71
CA PRO A 161 24.54 21.37 6.87
C PRO A 161 24.08 20.64 5.59
N LYS A 162 24.91 20.69 4.54
CA LYS A 162 24.60 20.09 3.21
C LYS A 162 24.19 18.61 3.26
N PHE A 163 24.81 17.81 4.14
CA PHE A 163 24.45 16.38 4.26
C PHE A 163 23.00 16.19 4.74
N VAL A 164 22.43 17.14 5.49
CA VAL A 164 21.01 17.10 5.93
C VAL A 164 20.10 17.34 4.74
N HIS A 165 20.43 18.35 3.92
CA HIS A 165 19.67 18.65 2.70
C HIS A 165 19.72 17.46 1.75
N PHE A 166 20.90 16.91 1.50
CA PHE A 166 21.07 15.78 0.60
C PHE A 166 20.34 14.52 1.09
N ALA A 167 20.39 14.22 2.39
CA ALA A 167 19.62 13.11 2.96
C ALA A 167 18.10 13.32 2.82
N LEU A 168 17.63 14.55 3.02
CA LEU A 168 16.21 14.88 2.82
C LEU A 168 15.80 14.78 1.35
N GLU A 169 16.61 15.27 0.41
CA GLU A 169 16.37 15.16 -1.03
C GLU A 169 16.31 13.69 -1.48
N MET A 170 17.27 12.87 -1.04
CA MET A 170 17.24 11.42 -1.32
C MET A 170 16.01 10.75 -0.75
N LEU A 171 15.56 11.14 0.45
CA LEU A 171 14.33 10.63 1.06
C LEU A 171 13.09 11.04 0.26
N LEU A 172 13.03 12.28 -0.23
CA LEU A 172 11.91 12.74 -1.07
C LEU A 172 11.89 12.04 -2.43
N ILE A 173 13.06 11.83 -3.05
CA ILE A 173 13.19 11.04 -4.28
C ILE A 173 12.73 9.61 -4.04
N PHE A 174 13.15 8.99 -2.93
CA PHE A 174 12.67 7.67 -2.52
C PHE A 174 11.14 7.65 -2.42
N VAL A 175 10.54 8.56 -1.65
CA VAL A 175 9.08 8.58 -1.43
C VAL A 175 8.34 8.76 -2.76
N ALA A 176 8.79 9.67 -3.61
CA ALA A 176 8.20 9.91 -4.92
C ALA A 176 8.32 8.69 -5.85
N PHE A 177 9.50 8.08 -5.90
CA PHE A 177 9.76 6.88 -6.70
C PHE A 177 8.91 5.71 -6.22
N TRP A 178 8.96 5.42 -4.91
CA TRP A 178 8.20 4.33 -4.28
C TRP A 178 6.70 4.51 -4.50
N ALA A 179 6.13 5.68 -4.20
CA ALA A 179 4.70 5.93 -4.39
C ALA A 179 4.28 5.79 -5.86
N THR A 180 5.09 6.31 -6.80
CA THR A 180 4.78 6.21 -8.25
C THR A 180 4.83 4.77 -8.74
N MET A 181 5.85 4.01 -8.34
CA MET A 181 6.00 2.64 -8.79
C MET A 181 5.00 1.71 -8.13
N ASP A 182 4.67 1.91 -6.85
CA ASP A 182 3.74 1.05 -6.14
C ASP A 182 2.30 1.28 -6.61
N THR A 183 1.87 2.53 -6.79
CA THR A 183 0.54 2.86 -7.38
C THR A 183 0.35 2.25 -8.77
N ARG A 184 1.42 2.14 -9.57
CA ARG A 184 1.37 1.57 -10.92
C ARG A 184 1.47 0.05 -10.93
N THR A 185 2.35 -0.54 -10.12
CA THR A 185 2.69 -1.97 -10.22
C THR A 185 1.92 -2.85 -9.26
N GLN A 186 1.52 -2.35 -8.08
CA GLN A 186 0.85 -3.14 -7.05
C GLN A 186 -0.51 -3.70 -7.52
N PRO A 187 -1.41 -2.92 -8.15
CA PRO A 187 -2.70 -3.45 -8.59
C PRO A 187 -2.55 -4.51 -9.69
N ILE A 188 -1.62 -4.28 -10.61
CA ILE A 188 -1.33 -5.19 -11.73
C ILE A 188 -0.70 -6.49 -11.19
N ALA A 189 0.23 -6.41 -10.25
CA ALA A 189 0.84 -7.56 -9.60
C ALA A 189 -0.21 -8.39 -8.85
N LYS A 190 -1.10 -7.73 -8.09
CA LYS A 190 -2.21 -8.39 -7.38
C LYS A 190 -3.13 -9.13 -8.33
N ALA A 191 -3.60 -8.48 -9.40
CA ALA A 191 -4.47 -9.10 -10.40
C ALA A 191 -3.83 -10.31 -11.08
N ASN A 192 -2.55 -10.17 -11.46
CA ASN A 192 -1.78 -11.25 -12.06
C ASN A 192 -1.58 -12.45 -11.11
N CYS A 193 -1.30 -12.20 -9.83
CA CYS A 193 -1.13 -13.28 -8.86
C CYS A 193 -2.45 -13.99 -8.55
N GLU A 194 -3.58 -13.27 -8.58
CA GLU A 194 -4.92 -13.86 -8.48
C GLU A 194 -5.23 -14.76 -9.68
N GLU A 195 -4.86 -14.34 -10.89
CA GLU A 195 -5.02 -15.15 -12.11
C GLU A 195 -4.16 -16.41 -12.05
N ASP A 196 -2.87 -16.29 -11.71
CA ASP A 196 -1.95 -17.42 -11.56
C ASP A 196 -2.44 -18.41 -10.51
N TRP A 197 -3.01 -17.91 -9.40
CA TRP A 197 -3.61 -18.74 -8.37
C TRP A 197 -4.82 -19.52 -8.88
N LYS A 198 -5.72 -18.88 -9.64
CA LYS A 198 -6.89 -19.56 -10.23
C LYS A 198 -6.47 -20.66 -11.19
N VAL A 199 -5.50 -20.40 -12.06
CA VAL A 199 -4.96 -21.42 -12.98
C VAL A 199 -4.35 -22.58 -12.19
N TYR A 200 -3.58 -22.28 -11.14
CA TYR A 200 -2.99 -23.30 -10.28
C TYR A 200 -4.05 -24.17 -9.59
N MET A 201 -5.12 -23.58 -9.05
CA MET A 201 -6.20 -24.32 -8.40
C MET A 201 -6.97 -25.23 -9.37
N LEU A 202 -7.10 -24.81 -10.64
CA LEU A 202 -7.82 -25.59 -11.66
C LEU A 202 -6.96 -26.68 -12.31
N THR A 203 -5.66 -26.44 -12.47
CA THR A 203 -4.78 -27.29 -13.28
C THR A 203 -3.69 -27.99 -12.50
N GLY A 204 -3.43 -27.58 -11.25
CA GLY A 204 -2.29 -28.00 -10.44
C GLY A 204 -0.93 -27.51 -10.96
N LYS A 205 -0.90 -26.74 -12.05
CA LYS A 205 0.32 -26.27 -12.70
C LYS A 205 0.64 -24.84 -12.29
N LYS A 206 1.91 -24.60 -12.00
CA LYS A 206 2.44 -23.25 -11.75
C LYS A 206 2.70 -22.56 -13.09
N PRO A 207 2.69 -21.21 -13.14
CA PRO A 207 3.12 -20.49 -14.32
C PRO A 207 4.57 -20.84 -14.68
N ASP A 208 4.83 -21.17 -15.94
CA ASP A 208 6.16 -21.55 -16.42
C ASP A 208 7.13 -20.35 -16.43
N GLU A 209 6.60 -19.13 -16.61
CA GLU A 209 7.38 -17.91 -16.64
C GLU A 209 6.91 -16.87 -15.63
N LEU A 210 7.88 -16.12 -15.09
CA LEU A 210 7.59 -14.99 -14.23
C LEU A 210 7.03 -13.82 -15.05
N ARG A 211 5.80 -13.40 -14.72
CA ARG A 211 5.14 -12.27 -15.38
C ARG A 211 6.00 -11.00 -15.35
N PRO A 212 6.03 -10.20 -16.43
CA PRO A 212 6.90 -9.02 -16.54
C PRO A 212 6.76 -8.03 -15.37
N VAL A 213 5.54 -7.78 -14.88
CA VAL A 213 5.31 -6.86 -13.76
C VAL A 213 6.06 -7.29 -12.50
N LEU A 214 6.17 -8.60 -12.23
CA LEU A 214 6.85 -9.11 -11.05
C LEU A 214 8.38 -8.92 -11.20
N LYS A 215 8.93 -9.04 -12.41
CA LYS A 215 10.32 -8.67 -12.69
C LYS A 215 10.58 -7.18 -12.47
N THR A 216 9.66 -6.33 -12.94
CA THR A 216 9.74 -4.87 -12.70
C THR A 216 9.74 -4.56 -11.21
N ARG A 217 8.91 -5.24 -10.43
CA ARG A 217 8.85 -5.02 -8.97
C ARG A 217 10.13 -5.40 -8.24
N LEU A 218 10.81 -6.47 -8.65
CA LEU A 218 12.14 -6.80 -8.11
C LEU A 218 13.13 -5.63 -8.31
N TRP A 219 13.13 -5.03 -9.50
CA TRP A 219 13.97 -3.88 -9.81
C TRP A 219 13.58 -2.63 -9.02
N VAL A 220 12.28 -2.34 -8.93
CA VAL A 220 11.76 -1.21 -8.13
C VAL A 220 12.17 -1.35 -6.68
N ASN A 221 12.05 -2.53 -6.10
CA ASN A 221 12.41 -2.78 -4.71
C ASN A 221 13.92 -2.67 -4.50
N ALA A 222 14.73 -3.16 -5.45
CA ALA A 222 16.18 -2.99 -5.42
C ALA A 222 16.60 -1.51 -5.47
N VAL A 223 16.00 -0.71 -6.36
CA VAL A 223 16.25 0.74 -6.44
C VAL A 223 15.82 1.45 -5.16
N SER A 224 14.63 1.11 -4.65
CA SER A 224 14.08 1.68 -3.42
C SER A 224 14.98 1.40 -2.21
N SER A 225 15.44 0.16 -2.06
CA SER A 225 16.40 -0.23 -1.02
C SER A 225 17.76 0.46 -1.21
N GLY A 226 18.24 0.59 -2.45
CA GLY A 226 19.47 1.31 -2.76
C GLY A 226 19.42 2.78 -2.30
N LEU A 227 18.32 3.48 -2.55
CA LEU A 227 18.11 4.85 -2.08
C LEU A 227 18.15 4.93 -0.54
N VAL A 228 17.50 4.00 0.16
CA VAL A 228 17.54 3.93 1.63
C VAL A 228 18.97 3.69 2.14
N ILE A 229 19.71 2.76 1.52
CA ILE A 229 21.11 2.50 1.88
C ILE A 229 21.98 3.74 1.69
N VAL A 230 21.79 4.49 0.60
CA VAL A 230 22.48 5.76 0.35
C VAL A 230 22.17 6.77 1.46
N ILE A 231 20.89 6.91 1.86
CA ILE A 231 20.50 7.78 2.98
C ILE A 231 21.24 7.37 4.27
N TYR A 232 21.26 6.09 4.62
CA TYR A 232 22.00 5.62 5.80
C TYR A 232 23.49 5.91 5.70
N TRP A 233 24.09 5.65 4.55
CA TRP A 233 25.51 5.89 4.33
C TRP A 233 25.88 7.36 4.51
N ILE A 234 25.12 8.29 3.89
CA ILE A 234 25.26 9.75 4.12
C ILE A 234 25.17 10.07 5.62
N MET A 235 24.24 9.43 6.33
CA MET A 235 23.99 9.71 7.72
C MET A 235 25.09 9.16 8.66
N CYS A 236 25.74 8.07 8.27
CA CYS A 236 26.85 7.44 8.98
C CYS A 236 28.20 8.14 8.71
N THR A 237 28.40 8.75 7.53
CA THR A 237 29.66 9.40 7.16
C THR A 237 29.77 10.87 7.60
N LYS A 238 28.79 11.36 8.36
CA LYS A 238 28.82 12.71 8.95
C LYS A 238 30.03 12.93 9.88
N PRO A 239 30.58 14.15 9.96
CA PRO A 239 30.30 15.32 9.12
C PRO A 239 31.10 15.34 7.81
N ASN A 240 31.92 14.30 7.56
CA ASN A 240 32.91 14.25 6.49
C ASN A 240 32.34 13.92 5.12
N PHE A 241 31.01 13.82 4.99
CA PHE A 241 30.34 13.56 3.73
C PHE A 241 30.79 14.54 2.64
N LYS A 242 31.41 14.01 1.58
CA LYS A 242 31.66 14.72 0.32
C LYS A 242 30.85 14.05 -0.78
N LEU A 243 30.24 14.84 -1.66
CA LEU A 243 29.46 14.32 -2.79
C LEU A 243 30.30 13.41 -3.71
N GLU A 244 31.61 13.68 -3.78
CA GLU A 244 32.61 12.91 -4.52
C GLU A 244 32.71 11.45 -4.04
N ASP A 245 32.42 11.18 -2.76
CA ASP A 245 32.48 9.84 -2.17
C ASP A 245 31.36 8.92 -2.70
N LEU A 246 30.32 9.46 -3.35
CA LEU A 246 29.18 8.69 -3.90
C LEU A 246 29.49 8.05 -5.26
N PHE A 247 30.56 8.50 -5.93
CA PHE A 247 30.91 8.11 -7.31
C PHE A 247 32.25 7.37 -7.42
N MET A 248 32.87 7.02 -6.29
CA MET A 248 34.08 6.18 -6.21
C MET A 248 33.74 4.76 -5.81
#